data_AF-A0A836FUT7-F1
#
_entry.id   AF-A0A836FUT7-F1
#
_cell.length_a   1.000
_cell.length_b   1.000
_cell.length_c   1.000
_cell.angle_alpha   90.00
_cell.angle_beta   90.00
_cell.angle_gamma   90.00
#
_symmetry.space_group_name_H-M   'P 1'
#
loop_
_entity.id
_entity.type
_entity.pdbx_description
1 polymer ?
#
loop_
_entity_poly.entity_id
_entity_poly.type
_entity_poly.pdbx_seq_one_letter_code
_entity_poly.pdbx_strand_id
1 'polypeptide(L)'
;MYNFRYVLYKLPKISESSNPMIRNGTAYLYMTNNTVAKGWQLSTKKISAKNSIPGNTLSPLYNNSIASKTFWVLYNDDPPNRPTNAKYGHTKGAVMANKQEGFWLIHSVPNYPPVPNSGNDTRRIPVNEISTLGNRSEYDYPTSGMHYGQSFLCISVDDDQFDLIGRQLMYNQIIAYRKNIPATFAAMFPILTDAANQKRIRQAPFISKTLFKSSGGVEFVSFAKSDKWQKDLYEEFVAPTLQTDLFAETWLNGRGRLPSDCKQIKVYNVISINLAPVNIDFKSSRDHSKWAVAVEGKANRTWTCIGDINRADTQYIRGGGTVCFNNRNVWNNYRKAVNDVEPCSKQYKTILV
;
A
#
# COMPACT_ATOMS: atom_id res chain seq x y z
N MET A 1 4.08 23.39 3.65
CA MET A 1 3.52 22.75 2.43
C MET A 1 3.57 21.23 2.63
N TYR A 2 2.52 20.49 2.27
CA TYR A 2 2.35 19.07 2.58
C TYR A 2 2.62 18.20 1.35
N ASN A 3 3.87 18.10 0.91
CA ASN A 3 4.17 17.56 -0.41
C ASN A 3 4.20 16.03 -0.49
N PHE A 4 3.05 15.36 -0.38
CA PHE A 4 2.82 13.99 -0.87
C PHE A 4 1.81 14.04 -2.03
N ARG A 5 1.87 13.10 -2.99
CA ARG A 5 1.03 13.19 -4.20
C ARG A 5 -0.44 12.97 -3.86
N TYR A 6 -0.75 11.85 -3.22
CA TYR A 6 -2.05 11.61 -2.60
C TYR A 6 -2.03 10.44 -1.63
N VAL A 7 -3.00 10.48 -0.71
CA VAL A 7 -3.53 9.31 -0.02
C VAL A 7 -4.96 9.10 -0.53
N LEU A 8 -5.32 7.85 -0.81
CA LEU A 8 -6.65 7.52 -1.33
C LEU A 8 -7.21 6.28 -0.62
N TYR A 9 -8.49 6.36 -0.29
CA TYR A 9 -9.26 5.30 0.33
C TYR A 9 -10.44 4.93 -0.58
N LYS A 10 -10.35 3.80 -1.26
CA LYS A 10 -11.45 3.27 -2.05
C LYS A 10 -12.48 2.67 -1.10
N LEU A 11 -13.74 3.05 -1.25
CA LEU A 11 -14.83 2.62 -0.37
C LEU A 11 -15.32 1.21 -0.73
N PRO A 12 -15.73 0.37 0.24
CA PRO A 12 -16.39 -0.90 -0.08
C PRO A 12 -17.70 -0.68 -0.84
N LYS A 13 -18.20 -1.75 -1.46
CA LYS A 13 -19.54 -1.74 -2.05
C LYS A 13 -20.58 -1.74 -0.92
N ILE A 14 -21.45 -0.73 -0.89
CA ILE A 14 -22.55 -0.61 0.09
C ILE A 14 -23.86 -0.47 -0.66
N SER A 15 -24.54 -1.59 -0.87
CA SER A 15 -25.69 -1.72 -1.79
C SER A 15 -26.85 -0.77 -1.45
N GLU A 16 -26.96 -0.38 -0.18
CA GLU A 16 -28.02 0.44 0.40
C GLU A 16 -27.74 1.95 0.22
N SER A 17 -26.54 2.33 -0.22
CA SER A 17 -26.17 3.73 -0.40
C SER A 17 -27.00 4.41 -1.50
N SER A 18 -27.50 5.61 -1.20
CA SER A 18 -28.14 6.48 -2.19
C SER A 18 -27.15 6.96 -3.26
N ASN A 19 -25.88 7.15 -2.92
CA ASN A 19 -24.82 7.51 -3.85
C ASN A 19 -24.48 6.32 -4.79
N PRO A 20 -24.65 6.44 -6.11
CA PRO A 20 -24.43 5.34 -7.06
C PRO A 20 -22.99 4.84 -7.11
N MET A 21 -21.98 5.69 -6.89
CA MET A 21 -20.58 5.27 -6.92
C MET A 21 -20.25 4.41 -5.69
N ILE A 22 -20.78 4.77 -4.52
CA ILE A 22 -20.64 3.98 -3.29
C ILE A 22 -21.41 2.67 -3.42
N ARG A 23 -22.65 2.74 -3.93
CA ARG A 23 -23.50 1.56 -4.17
C ARG A 23 -22.86 0.52 -5.07
N ASN A 24 -22.07 0.98 -6.04
CA ASN A 24 -21.35 0.12 -6.97
C ASN A 24 -19.91 -0.18 -6.55
N GLY A 25 -19.43 0.32 -5.41
CA GLY A 25 -18.06 0.09 -4.94
C GLY A 25 -16.98 0.73 -5.82
N THR A 26 -17.32 1.86 -6.46
CA THR A 26 -16.43 2.62 -7.35
C THR A 26 -16.06 4.00 -6.80
N ALA A 27 -16.64 4.40 -5.67
CA ALA A 27 -16.32 5.63 -4.97
C ALA A 27 -14.98 5.52 -4.22
N TYR A 28 -14.30 6.66 -4.08
CA TYR A 28 -13.12 6.77 -3.26
C TYR A 28 -13.01 8.15 -2.62
N LEU A 29 -12.44 8.17 -1.42
CA LEU A 29 -12.00 9.38 -0.74
C LEU A 29 -10.53 9.64 -1.06
N TYR A 30 -10.12 10.90 -1.04
CA TYR A 30 -8.71 11.25 -1.22
C TYR A 30 -8.31 12.47 -0.40
N MET A 31 -7.00 12.56 -0.14
CA MET A 31 -6.32 13.76 0.31
C MET A 31 -5.09 13.97 -0.59
N THR A 32 -4.93 15.17 -1.14
CA THR A 32 -3.70 15.61 -1.83
C THR A 32 -3.06 16.74 -1.04
N ASN A 33 -1.88 17.19 -1.42
CA ASN A 33 -1.28 18.41 -0.85
C ASN A 33 -2.26 19.61 -0.81
N ASN A 34 -3.09 19.76 -1.85
CA ASN A 34 -4.02 20.88 -1.98
C ASN A 34 -5.30 20.72 -1.15
N THR A 35 -5.67 19.48 -0.79
CA THR A 35 -6.93 19.19 -0.09
C THR A 35 -6.75 18.67 1.32
N VAL A 36 -5.53 18.32 1.74
CA VAL A 36 -5.27 17.69 3.05
C VAL A 36 -5.77 18.52 4.23
N ALA A 37 -5.72 19.86 4.15
CA ALA A 37 -6.24 20.75 5.18
C ALA A 37 -7.78 20.67 5.33
N LYS A 38 -8.49 20.24 4.28
CA LYS A 38 -9.95 20.03 4.26
C LYS A 38 -10.33 18.59 4.66
N GLY A 39 -9.35 17.72 4.89
CA GLY A 39 -9.55 16.30 5.18
C GLY A 39 -10.03 15.50 3.97
N TRP A 40 -10.67 14.36 4.22
CA TRP A 40 -11.16 13.47 3.16
C TRP A 40 -12.10 14.17 2.19
N GLN A 41 -11.77 14.10 0.91
CA GLN A 41 -12.62 14.57 -0.18
C GLN A 41 -13.23 13.38 -0.91
N LEU A 42 -14.55 13.37 -1.11
CA LEU A 42 -15.19 12.40 -1.98
C LEU A 42 -14.90 12.77 -3.44
N SER A 43 -14.34 11.83 -4.20
CA SER A 43 -14.13 12.01 -5.63
C SER A 43 -15.45 12.07 -6.40
N THR A 44 -15.55 13.00 -7.34
CA THR A 44 -16.63 13.07 -8.34
C THR A 44 -16.42 12.10 -9.51
N LYS A 45 -15.24 11.48 -9.60
CA LYS A 45 -14.90 10.46 -10.60
C LYS A 45 -14.89 9.07 -9.95
N LYS A 46 -15.36 8.06 -10.70
CA LYS A 46 -15.20 6.64 -10.34
C LYS A 46 -13.72 6.26 -10.32
N ILE A 47 -13.33 5.31 -9.47
CA ILE A 47 -11.95 4.82 -9.43
C ILE A 47 -11.49 4.15 -10.74
N SER A 48 -12.43 3.58 -11.51
CA SER A 48 -12.17 3.00 -12.84
C SER A 48 -12.03 4.04 -13.95
N ALA A 49 -12.37 5.31 -13.71
CA ALA A 49 -12.29 6.32 -14.75
C ALA A 49 -10.82 6.63 -15.11
N LYS A 50 -10.52 6.74 -16.41
CA LYS A 50 -9.18 7.10 -16.93
C LYS A 50 -8.68 8.44 -16.39
N ASN A 51 -9.59 9.38 -16.12
CA ASN A 51 -9.30 10.69 -15.54
C ASN A 51 -9.48 10.75 -14.00
N SER A 52 -9.55 9.60 -13.33
CA SER A 52 -9.47 9.51 -11.86
C SER A 52 -8.06 9.86 -11.36
N ILE A 53 -7.88 10.05 -10.05
CA ILE A 53 -6.55 10.33 -9.48
C ILE A 53 -5.54 9.22 -9.81
N PRO A 54 -5.82 7.92 -9.59
CA PRO A 54 -4.89 6.87 -10.01
C PRO A 54 -4.83 6.72 -11.53
N GLY A 55 -5.94 6.97 -12.24
CA GLY A 55 -5.98 6.96 -13.71
C GLY A 55 -5.01 7.93 -14.35
N ASN A 56 -5.01 9.19 -13.91
CA ASN A 56 -4.06 10.20 -14.36
C ASN A 56 -2.62 9.82 -13.96
N THR A 57 -2.42 9.31 -12.74
CA THR A 57 -1.10 8.92 -12.22
C THR A 57 -0.45 7.81 -13.04
N LEU A 58 -1.24 6.81 -13.43
CA LEU A 58 -0.76 5.64 -14.16
C LEU A 58 -0.87 5.79 -15.68
N SER A 59 -1.53 6.85 -16.18
CA SER A 59 -1.68 7.11 -17.62
C SER A 59 -0.38 7.02 -18.43
N PRO A 60 0.81 7.45 -17.92
CA PRO A 60 2.05 7.34 -18.69
C PRO A 60 2.45 5.90 -19.04
N LEU A 61 2.04 4.92 -18.22
CA LEU A 61 2.29 3.49 -18.51
C LEU A 61 1.57 3.04 -19.79
N TYR A 62 0.40 3.60 -20.07
CA TYR A 62 -0.45 3.22 -21.21
C TYR A 62 -0.18 4.05 -22.47
N ASN A 63 0.80 4.96 -22.43
CA ASN A 63 1.31 5.66 -23.60
C ASN A 63 2.66 5.06 -24.01
N ASN A 64 2.68 4.27 -25.10
CA ASN A 64 3.89 3.57 -25.55
C ASN A 64 5.10 4.48 -25.80
N SER A 65 4.87 5.70 -26.29
CA SER A 65 5.95 6.66 -26.55
C SER A 65 6.65 7.15 -25.27
N ILE A 66 5.93 7.12 -24.14
CA ILE A 66 6.44 7.50 -22.81
C ILE A 66 6.94 6.25 -22.06
N ALA A 67 6.12 5.20 -22.01
CA ALA A 67 6.39 3.99 -21.24
C ALA A 67 7.66 3.26 -21.70
N SER A 68 7.98 3.28 -23.00
CA SER A 68 9.21 2.66 -23.53
C SER A 68 10.48 3.41 -23.14
N LYS A 69 10.39 4.72 -22.84
CA LYS A 69 11.52 5.61 -22.53
C LYS A 69 11.70 5.88 -21.04
N THR A 70 10.91 5.25 -20.19
CA THR A 70 10.90 5.49 -18.73
C THR A 70 11.15 4.18 -18.00
N PHE A 71 11.80 4.27 -16.84
CA PHE A 71 11.89 3.12 -15.94
C PHE A 71 10.54 2.91 -15.30
N TRP A 72 10.06 1.67 -15.25
CA TRP A 72 8.95 1.31 -14.38
C TRP A 72 8.94 -0.17 -14.03
N VAL A 73 8.39 -0.48 -12.86
CA VAL A 73 8.10 -1.85 -12.41
C VAL A 73 6.73 -1.88 -11.77
N LEU A 74 5.92 -2.85 -12.19
CA LEU A 74 4.63 -3.15 -11.58
C LEU A 74 4.77 -4.46 -10.82
N TYR A 75 4.36 -4.44 -9.55
CA TYR A 75 4.47 -5.58 -8.66
C TYR A 75 3.14 -5.85 -7.97
N ASN A 76 2.79 -7.12 -7.85
CA ASN A 76 1.58 -7.58 -7.19
C ASN A 76 1.74 -9.08 -6.93
N ASP A 77 1.45 -9.53 -5.71
CA ASP A 77 1.42 -10.95 -5.39
C ASP A 77 0.19 -11.66 -5.95
N ASP A 78 -0.84 -10.92 -6.35
CA ASP A 78 -1.98 -11.40 -7.12
C ASP A 78 -2.17 -10.52 -8.38
N PRO A 79 -1.31 -10.65 -9.40
CA PRO A 79 -1.27 -9.77 -10.56
C PRO A 79 -2.35 -10.09 -11.60
N PRO A 80 -2.73 -9.14 -12.48
CA PRO A 80 -3.81 -9.34 -13.45
C PRO A 80 -3.50 -10.30 -14.61
N ASN A 81 -2.26 -10.80 -14.73
CA ASN A 81 -1.81 -11.58 -15.88
C ASN A 81 -1.31 -12.99 -15.53
N ARG A 82 -1.46 -13.44 -14.28
CA ARG A 82 -1.04 -14.77 -13.82
C ARG A 82 -1.61 -15.08 -12.43
N PRO A 83 -1.63 -16.36 -12.00
CA PRO A 83 -2.11 -16.73 -10.68
C PRO A 83 -1.34 -16.09 -9.52
N THR A 84 -2.01 -16.02 -8.36
CA THR A 84 -1.46 -15.55 -7.09
C THR A 84 -0.17 -16.28 -6.70
N ASN A 85 0.78 -15.56 -6.09
CA ASN A 85 2.00 -16.09 -5.51
C ASN A 85 2.05 -15.85 -4.00
N ALA A 86 1.80 -16.90 -3.22
CA ALA A 86 1.80 -16.82 -1.76
C ALA A 86 3.18 -16.98 -1.09
N LYS A 87 4.26 -17.24 -1.87
CA LYS A 87 5.58 -17.59 -1.32
C LYS A 87 6.40 -16.38 -0.87
N TYR A 88 6.29 -15.27 -1.59
CA TYR A 88 7.13 -14.09 -1.38
C TYR A 88 6.30 -12.96 -0.76
N GLY A 89 6.63 -11.71 -1.10
CA GLY A 89 5.99 -10.55 -0.50
C GLY A 89 4.47 -10.55 -0.63
N HIS A 90 3.75 -10.18 0.42
CA HIS A 90 2.39 -9.65 0.29
C HIS A 90 2.53 -8.17 -0.01
N THR A 91 2.62 -7.80 -1.28
CA THR A 91 2.99 -6.43 -1.66
C THR A 91 2.51 -6.12 -3.06
N LYS A 92 1.99 -4.90 -3.24
CA LYS A 92 1.42 -4.45 -4.51
C LYS A 92 1.66 -2.97 -4.73
N GLY A 93 1.97 -2.61 -5.96
CA GLY A 93 2.25 -1.23 -6.31
C GLY A 93 2.96 -1.06 -7.63
N ALA A 94 3.42 0.17 -7.83
CA ALA A 94 4.15 0.58 -9.01
C ALA A 94 5.26 1.55 -8.63
N VAL A 95 6.40 1.45 -9.32
CA VAL A 95 7.40 2.51 -9.35
C VAL A 95 7.57 2.93 -10.79
N MET A 96 7.62 4.24 -11.04
CA MET A 96 7.95 4.81 -12.33
C MET A 96 8.95 5.95 -12.12
N ALA A 97 9.97 6.03 -12.95
CA ALA A 97 11.04 7.02 -12.87
C ALA A 97 11.44 7.54 -14.26
N ASN A 98 11.67 8.84 -14.34
CA ASN A 98 12.43 9.48 -15.41
C ASN A 98 13.81 9.92 -14.86
N LYS A 99 14.54 10.78 -15.58
CA LYS A 99 15.91 11.16 -15.21
C LYS A 99 15.97 12.10 -13.99
N GLN A 100 14.86 12.71 -13.59
CA GLN A 100 14.79 13.73 -12.56
C GLN A 100 13.88 13.33 -11.40
N GLU A 101 12.72 12.76 -11.71
CA GLU A 101 11.68 12.46 -10.73
C GLU A 101 10.86 11.24 -11.14
N GLY A 102 9.92 10.88 -10.28
CA GLY A 102 8.90 9.90 -10.59
C GLY A 102 8.00 9.67 -9.39
N PHE A 103 7.52 8.44 -9.22
CA PHE A 103 6.67 8.10 -8.10
C PHE A 103 6.83 6.67 -7.62
N TRP A 104 6.52 6.48 -6.34
CA TRP A 104 6.21 5.19 -5.75
C TRP A 104 4.74 5.15 -5.34
N LEU A 105 4.01 4.19 -5.91
CA LEU A 105 2.63 3.86 -5.57
C LEU A 105 2.61 2.56 -4.77
N ILE A 106 1.96 2.62 -3.60
CA ILE A 106 1.68 1.48 -2.71
C ILE A 106 0.17 1.32 -2.65
N HIS A 107 -0.34 0.10 -2.82
CA HIS A 107 -1.78 -0.14 -2.73
C HIS A 107 -2.09 -1.57 -2.28
N SER A 108 -3.35 -1.82 -1.90
CA SER A 108 -3.80 -3.14 -1.45
C SER A 108 -4.61 -3.93 -2.49
N VAL A 109 -4.82 -3.38 -3.70
CA VAL A 109 -5.70 -3.92 -4.75
C VAL A 109 -5.11 -5.12 -5.52
N PRO A 110 -5.68 -6.33 -5.42
CA PRO A 110 -5.33 -7.46 -6.28
C PRO A 110 -5.72 -7.20 -7.74
N ASN A 111 -5.05 -7.85 -8.68
CA ASN A 111 -5.31 -7.77 -10.13
C ASN A 111 -5.20 -6.33 -10.68
N TYR A 112 -4.30 -5.52 -10.12
CA TYR A 112 -4.14 -4.11 -10.46
C TYR A 112 -2.65 -3.68 -10.42
N PRO A 113 -2.24 -2.69 -11.23
CA PRO A 113 -2.98 -2.12 -12.36
C PRO A 113 -3.00 -3.02 -13.61
N PRO A 114 -3.92 -2.80 -14.57
CA PRO A 114 -3.90 -3.47 -15.87
C PRO A 114 -2.53 -3.44 -16.55
N VAL A 115 -2.30 -4.41 -17.42
CA VAL A 115 -0.99 -4.65 -18.01
C VAL A 115 -0.74 -3.62 -19.12
N PRO A 116 0.32 -2.79 -19.07
CA PRO A 116 0.62 -1.89 -20.19
C PRO A 116 1.02 -2.64 -21.47
N ASN A 117 0.87 -2.00 -22.63
CA ASN A 117 1.33 -2.58 -23.91
C ASN A 117 2.86 -2.68 -24.00
N SER A 118 3.58 -1.71 -23.43
CA SER A 118 5.06 -1.66 -23.41
C SER A 118 5.67 -2.55 -22.32
N GLY A 119 6.99 -2.74 -22.37
CA GLY A 119 7.76 -3.47 -21.36
C GLY A 119 7.67 -4.99 -21.48
N ASN A 120 8.36 -5.67 -20.56
CA ASN A 120 8.55 -7.12 -20.58
C ASN A 120 7.84 -7.79 -19.40
N ASP A 121 7.15 -8.89 -19.68
CA ASP A 121 6.62 -9.77 -18.65
C ASP A 121 7.79 -10.50 -17.94
N THR A 122 7.71 -10.67 -16.63
CA THR A 122 8.83 -11.24 -15.84
C THR A 122 8.84 -12.76 -15.77
N ARG A 123 7.81 -13.42 -16.30
CA ARG A 123 7.70 -14.87 -16.44
C ARG A 123 7.27 -15.16 -17.88
N ARG A 124 7.83 -16.21 -18.48
CA ARG A 124 7.34 -16.73 -19.77
C ARG A 124 5.89 -17.19 -19.58
N ILE A 125 4.96 -16.57 -20.30
CA ILE A 125 3.56 -16.98 -20.35
C ILE A 125 3.46 -18.12 -21.37
N PRO A 126 2.96 -19.32 -21.00
CA PRO A 126 2.66 -20.36 -21.97
C PRO A 126 1.70 -19.84 -23.04
N VAL A 127 1.88 -20.25 -24.30
CA VAL A 127 1.09 -19.75 -25.46
C VAL A 127 -0.43 -19.87 -25.21
N ASN A 128 -0.83 -20.88 -24.44
CA ASN A 128 -2.22 -21.24 -24.13
C ASN A 128 -2.87 -20.29 -23.10
N GLU A 129 -2.07 -19.48 -22.38
CA GLU A 129 -2.51 -18.47 -21.41
C GLU A 129 -2.50 -17.05 -22.01
N ILE A 130 -2.21 -16.90 -23.30
CA ILE A 130 -2.23 -15.59 -23.97
C ILE A 130 -3.67 -15.04 -24.07
N SER A 131 -4.68 -15.91 -24.13
CA SER A 131 -6.09 -15.51 -24.22
C SER A 131 -6.70 -15.02 -22.90
N THR A 132 -6.04 -15.22 -21.75
CA THR A 132 -6.49 -14.73 -20.42
C THR A 132 -5.89 -13.38 -20.04
N LEU A 133 -5.12 -12.79 -20.94
CA LEU A 133 -4.56 -11.46 -20.76
C LEU A 133 -5.69 -10.43 -20.77
N GLY A 134 -6.01 -9.88 -19.59
CA GLY A 134 -6.95 -8.77 -19.43
C GLY A 134 -6.53 -7.53 -20.24
N ASN A 135 -7.34 -6.46 -20.15
CA ASN A 135 -7.14 -5.21 -20.90
C ASN A 135 -5.66 -4.75 -20.89
N ARG A 136 -5.06 -4.66 -22.09
CA ARG A 136 -3.62 -4.40 -22.29
C ARG A 136 -3.27 -2.98 -22.69
N SER A 137 -4.25 -2.08 -22.84
CA SER A 137 -4.01 -0.81 -23.54
C SER A 137 -4.40 0.44 -22.77
N GLU A 138 -5.04 0.30 -21.60
CA GLU A 138 -5.54 1.46 -20.87
C GLU A 138 -5.70 1.22 -19.38
N TYR A 139 -5.78 2.33 -18.66
CA TYR A 139 -6.14 2.31 -17.25
C TYR A 139 -7.57 1.83 -17.04
N ASP A 140 -7.73 0.93 -16.08
CA ASP A 140 -9.01 0.52 -15.51
C ASP A 140 -8.78 0.04 -14.06
N TYR A 141 -9.87 -0.24 -13.36
CA TYR A 141 -9.88 -0.77 -12.00
C TYR A 141 -10.63 -2.12 -11.96
N PRO A 142 -10.03 -3.19 -11.38
CA PRO A 142 -10.60 -4.52 -11.46
C PRO A 142 -11.95 -4.61 -10.74
N THR A 143 -12.89 -5.33 -11.34
CA THR A 143 -14.22 -5.59 -10.75
C THR A 143 -14.12 -6.28 -9.39
N SER A 144 -13.17 -7.20 -9.22
CA SER A 144 -12.87 -7.85 -7.92
C SER A 144 -12.45 -6.84 -6.84
N GLY A 145 -11.80 -5.74 -7.23
CA GLY A 145 -11.43 -4.65 -6.34
C GLY A 145 -12.59 -3.77 -5.90
N MET A 146 -13.79 -3.92 -6.49
CA MET A 146 -14.98 -3.09 -6.18
C MET A 146 -15.69 -3.55 -4.90
N HIS A 147 -15.47 -4.77 -4.41
CA HIS A 147 -16.20 -5.29 -3.25
C HIS A 147 -15.72 -4.71 -1.91
N TYR A 148 -14.40 -4.60 -1.72
CA TYR A 148 -13.78 -4.26 -0.43
C TYR A 148 -13.19 -2.86 -0.42
N GLY A 149 -13.06 -2.26 0.76
CA GLY A 149 -12.24 -1.08 0.98
C GLY A 149 -10.77 -1.33 0.61
N GLN A 150 -10.07 -0.33 0.09
CA GLN A 150 -8.66 -0.46 -0.34
C GLN A 150 -7.91 0.85 -0.06
N SER A 151 -6.64 0.74 0.35
CA SER A 151 -5.76 1.89 0.59
C SER A 151 -4.78 2.10 -0.55
N PHE A 152 -4.42 3.37 -0.75
CA PHE A 152 -3.41 3.82 -1.70
C PHE A 152 -2.58 4.94 -1.07
N LEU A 153 -1.27 4.86 -1.26
CA LEU A 153 -0.32 5.94 -0.98
C LEU A 153 0.54 6.16 -2.22
N CYS A 154 0.56 7.39 -2.73
CA CYS A 154 1.42 7.77 -3.85
C CYS A 154 2.31 8.94 -3.46
N ILE A 155 3.61 8.76 -3.70
CA ILE A 155 4.66 9.70 -3.30
C ILE A 155 5.44 10.06 -4.57
N SER A 156 5.44 11.34 -4.94
CA SER A 156 6.41 11.84 -5.92
C SER A 156 7.76 11.93 -5.24
N VAL A 157 8.81 11.43 -5.89
CA VAL A 157 10.19 11.43 -5.35
C VAL A 157 11.17 11.84 -6.44
N ASP A 158 12.28 12.42 -6.01
CA ASP A 158 13.39 12.79 -6.88
C ASP A 158 14.31 11.58 -7.12
N ASP A 159 15.18 11.72 -8.12
CA ASP A 159 16.06 10.68 -8.62
C ASP A 159 16.95 10.03 -7.55
N ASP A 160 17.44 10.84 -6.60
CA ASP A 160 18.29 10.39 -5.49
C ASP A 160 17.59 9.48 -4.46
N GLN A 161 16.26 9.37 -4.51
CA GLN A 161 15.47 8.54 -3.61
C GLN A 161 15.21 7.12 -4.15
N PHE A 162 15.40 6.87 -5.45
CA PHE A 162 14.95 5.62 -6.07
C PHE A 162 15.67 4.37 -5.56
N ASP A 163 16.97 4.45 -5.28
CA ASP A 163 17.72 3.30 -4.76
C ASP A 163 17.42 3.01 -3.28
N LEU A 164 17.01 4.03 -2.52
CA LEU A 164 16.46 3.85 -1.16
C LEU A 164 15.16 3.03 -1.23
N ILE A 165 14.27 3.37 -2.17
CA ILE A 165 13.03 2.63 -2.43
C ILE A 165 13.34 1.22 -2.93
N GLY A 166 14.26 1.08 -3.89
CA GLY A 166 14.71 -0.20 -4.43
C GLY A 166 15.14 -1.17 -3.34
N ARG A 167 15.92 -0.70 -2.36
CA ARG A 167 16.30 -1.50 -1.20
C ARG A 167 15.08 -2.00 -0.42
N GLN A 168 14.12 -1.13 -0.11
CA GLN A 168 12.89 -1.53 0.58
C GLN A 168 12.10 -2.58 -0.21
N LEU A 169 12.00 -2.45 -1.53
CA LEU A 169 11.31 -3.43 -2.39
C LEU A 169 12.03 -4.80 -2.42
N MET A 170 13.36 -4.84 -2.30
CA MET A 170 14.11 -6.08 -2.16
C MET A 170 13.80 -6.79 -0.84
N TYR A 171 13.72 -6.04 0.27
CA TYR A 171 13.29 -6.59 1.57
C TYR A 171 11.84 -7.06 1.54
N ASN A 172 10.94 -6.28 0.94
CA ASN A 172 9.53 -6.65 0.76
C ASN A 172 9.35 -7.89 -0.13
N GLN A 173 10.39 -8.33 -0.83
CA GLN A 173 10.38 -9.47 -1.74
C GLN A 173 9.27 -9.34 -2.81
N ILE A 174 9.21 -8.17 -3.46
CA ILE A 174 8.18 -7.88 -4.46
C ILE A 174 8.07 -8.94 -5.55
N ILE A 175 6.86 -9.09 -6.08
CA ILE A 175 6.56 -9.95 -7.23
C ILE A 175 6.26 -9.07 -8.43
N ALA A 176 7.34 -8.63 -9.11
CA ALA A 176 7.22 -7.86 -10.33
C ALA A 176 6.53 -8.71 -11.40
N TYR A 177 5.45 -8.24 -12.01
CA TYR A 177 4.74 -8.96 -13.10
C TYR A 177 4.99 -8.37 -14.47
N ARG A 178 5.35 -7.09 -14.52
CA ARG A 178 5.80 -6.43 -15.75
C ARG A 178 6.72 -5.27 -15.42
N LYS A 179 7.67 -4.99 -16.31
CA LYS A 179 8.66 -3.92 -16.11
C LYS A 179 9.21 -3.39 -17.43
N ASN A 180 9.71 -2.17 -17.39
CA ASN A 180 10.60 -1.62 -18.40
C ASN A 180 11.84 -1.03 -17.71
N ILE A 181 13.02 -1.46 -18.14
CA ILE A 181 14.30 -1.00 -17.58
C ILE A 181 15.20 -0.60 -18.76
N PRO A 182 15.08 0.64 -19.27
CA PRO A 182 16.03 1.12 -20.27
C PRO A 182 17.44 1.17 -19.68
N ALA A 183 18.47 0.88 -20.50
CA ALA A 183 19.85 0.76 -20.04
C ALA A 183 20.37 1.98 -19.28
N THR A 184 19.94 3.18 -19.68
CA THR A 184 20.28 4.43 -18.98
C THR A 184 19.81 4.44 -17.54
N PHE A 185 18.59 3.96 -17.26
CA PHE A 185 18.05 3.88 -15.90
C PHE A 185 18.62 2.71 -15.11
N ALA A 186 19.00 1.62 -15.79
CA ALA A 186 19.70 0.52 -15.14
C ALA A 186 21.01 0.99 -14.49
N ALA A 187 21.73 1.89 -15.16
CA ALA A 187 22.96 2.49 -14.65
C ALA A 187 22.72 3.55 -13.57
N MET A 188 21.68 4.38 -13.71
CA MET A 188 21.37 5.44 -12.74
C MET A 188 20.78 4.90 -11.43
N PHE A 189 19.95 3.86 -11.49
CA PHE A 189 19.23 3.29 -10.35
C PHE A 189 19.55 1.79 -10.20
N PRO A 190 20.80 1.42 -9.87
CA PRO A 190 21.22 0.03 -9.83
C PRO A 190 20.47 -0.79 -8.77
N ILE A 191 20.16 -0.23 -7.60
CA ILE A 191 19.45 -0.96 -6.54
C ILE A 191 17.96 -1.11 -6.87
N LEU A 192 17.34 -0.07 -7.44
CA LEU A 192 15.97 -0.19 -7.95
C LEU A 192 15.87 -1.21 -9.10
N THR A 193 16.89 -1.27 -9.95
CA THR A 193 17.02 -2.27 -11.01
C THR A 193 17.14 -3.68 -10.45
N ASP A 194 17.96 -3.88 -9.44
CA ASP A 194 18.06 -5.15 -8.70
C ASP A 194 16.69 -5.57 -8.11
N ALA A 195 15.96 -4.62 -7.54
CA ALA A 195 14.62 -4.85 -7.01
C ALA A 195 13.62 -5.25 -8.11
N ALA A 196 13.62 -4.57 -9.25
CA ALA A 196 12.78 -4.89 -10.41
C ALA A 196 13.19 -6.22 -11.09
N ASN A 197 14.44 -6.64 -10.91
CA ASN A 197 14.93 -7.98 -11.23
C ASN A 197 14.64 -9.02 -10.13
N GLN A 198 13.92 -8.63 -9.08
CA GLN A 198 13.50 -9.47 -7.97
C GLN A 198 14.68 -10.12 -7.23
N LYS A 199 15.84 -9.43 -7.18
CA LYS A 199 16.96 -9.84 -6.33
C LYS A 199 16.52 -9.82 -4.87
N ARG A 200 16.98 -10.82 -4.11
CA ARG A 200 16.53 -11.06 -2.72
C ARG A 200 17.65 -10.83 -1.73
N ILE A 201 17.30 -10.30 -0.56
CA ILE A 201 18.19 -10.23 0.59
C ILE A 201 18.43 -11.65 1.10
N ARG A 202 19.69 -12.10 1.10
CA ARG A 202 20.05 -13.47 1.51
C ARG A 202 20.66 -13.54 2.90
N GLN A 203 21.25 -12.44 3.36
CA GLN A 203 21.97 -12.32 4.64
C GLN A 203 21.21 -11.39 5.57
N ALA A 204 21.37 -11.63 6.88
CA ALA A 204 20.81 -10.76 7.91
C ALA A 204 21.47 -9.36 7.87
N PRO A 205 20.79 -8.30 8.36
CA PRO A 205 19.45 -8.30 8.97
C PRO A 205 18.34 -8.56 7.94
N PHE A 206 17.21 -9.13 8.38
CA PHE A 206 16.05 -9.46 7.54
C PHE A 206 14.94 -8.41 7.58
N ILE A 207 15.23 -7.27 8.19
CA ILE A 207 14.40 -6.06 8.25
C ILE A 207 15.21 -4.87 7.78
N SER A 208 14.51 -3.84 7.31
CA SER A 208 15.10 -2.57 6.95
C SER A 208 14.21 -1.41 7.34
N LYS A 209 14.84 -0.34 7.84
CA LYS A 209 14.23 0.97 8.04
C LYS A 209 14.95 1.95 7.11
N THR A 210 14.20 2.76 6.38
CA THR A 210 14.80 3.79 5.52
C THR A 210 13.97 5.06 5.57
N LEU A 211 14.65 6.18 5.81
CA LEU A 211 14.10 7.51 5.62
C LEU A 211 14.30 7.92 4.17
N PHE A 212 13.27 8.48 3.56
CA PHE A 212 13.33 9.06 2.22
C PHE A 212 12.41 10.27 2.16
N LYS A 213 12.62 11.13 1.17
CA LYS A 213 11.85 12.37 1.01
C LYS A 213 11.04 12.34 -0.27
N SER A 214 9.89 13.00 -0.26
CA SER A 214 9.22 13.35 -1.50
C SER A 214 9.93 14.51 -2.22
N SER A 215 9.61 14.73 -3.49
CA SER A 215 10.09 15.88 -4.28
C SER A 215 9.76 17.25 -3.68
N GLY A 216 8.84 17.31 -2.71
CA GLY A 216 8.57 18.54 -1.99
C GLY A 216 8.98 18.50 -0.52
N GLY A 217 9.89 17.59 -0.16
CA GLY A 217 10.58 17.59 1.13
C GLY A 217 9.82 16.99 2.31
N VAL A 218 8.69 16.30 2.08
CA VAL A 218 8.03 15.54 3.17
C VAL A 218 8.84 14.29 3.43
N GLU A 219 9.23 14.10 4.69
CA GLU A 219 9.94 12.91 5.13
C GLU A 219 8.98 11.74 5.36
N PHE A 220 9.37 10.57 4.86
CA PHE A 220 8.72 9.29 5.04
C PHE A 220 9.69 8.31 5.67
N VAL A 221 9.17 7.40 6.47
CA VAL A 221 9.90 6.24 6.98
C VAL A 221 9.28 4.97 6.40
N SER A 222 10.06 4.22 5.64
CA SER A 222 9.69 2.88 5.17
C SER A 222 10.22 1.83 6.12
N PHE A 223 9.33 0.92 6.51
CA PHE A 223 9.64 -0.29 7.26
C PHE A 223 9.39 -1.49 6.36
N ALA A 224 10.41 -2.30 6.14
CA ALA A 224 10.34 -3.51 5.33
C ALA A 224 10.85 -4.73 6.09
N LYS A 225 10.23 -5.88 5.85
CA LYS A 225 10.71 -7.19 6.29
C LYS A 225 10.74 -8.18 5.12
N SER A 226 11.62 -9.16 5.22
CA SER A 226 11.60 -10.38 4.39
C SER A 226 10.97 -11.55 5.14
N ASP A 227 10.60 -12.60 4.41
CA ASP A 227 10.11 -13.89 4.93
C ASP A 227 10.95 -14.50 6.05
N LYS A 228 12.26 -14.24 6.05
CA LYS A 228 13.20 -14.77 7.06
C LYS A 228 13.10 -14.10 8.44
N TRP A 229 12.42 -12.96 8.58
CA TRP A 229 12.30 -12.29 9.88
C TRP A 229 11.22 -12.91 10.78
N GLN A 230 10.18 -13.52 10.20
CA GLN A 230 9.21 -14.39 10.89
C GLN A 230 8.48 -13.78 12.10
N LYS A 231 8.24 -12.46 12.06
CA LYS A 231 7.57 -11.70 13.12
C LYS A 231 6.49 -10.77 12.58
N ASP A 232 5.60 -10.30 13.45
CA ASP A 232 4.58 -9.29 13.10
C ASP A 232 5.24 -7.94 12.82
N LEU A 233 4.93 -7.31 11.70
CA LEU A 233 5.58 -6.06 11.30
C LEU A 233 5.27 -4.93 12.28
N TYR A 234 4.03 -4.84 12.75
CA TYR A 234 3.56 -3.69 13.52
C TYR A 234 3.96 -3.78 14.98
N GLU A 235 3.74 -4.93 15.61
CA GLU A 235 4.09 -5.23 17.01
C GLU A 235 5.60 -5.21 17.24
N GLU A 236 6.38 -5.88 16.38
CA GLU A 236 7.80 -6.14 16.67
C GLU A 236 8.75 -5.10 16.05
N PHE A 237 8.26 -4.23 15.14
CA PHE A 237 9.12 -3.26 14.47
C PHE A 237 8.54 -1.84 14.40
N VAL A 238 7.36 -1.66 13.82
CA VAL A 238 6.82 -0.31 13.55
C VAL A 238 6.48 0.42 14.85
N ALA A 239 5.60 -0.13 15.68
CA ALA A 239 5.13 0.55 16.89
C ALA A 239 6.28 0.83 17.89
N PRO A 240 7.19 -0.14 18.16
CA PRO A 240 8.35 0.11 19.02
C PRO A 240 9.29 1.19 18.46
N THR A 241 9.54 1.19 17.15
CA THR A 241 10.42 2.19 16.54
C THR A 241 9.81 3.58 16.57
N LEU A 242 8.50 3.71 16.35
CA LEU A 242 7.79 4.98 16.40
C LEU A 242 7.46 5.44 17.83
N GLN A 243 7.68 4.56 18.82
CA GLN A 243 7.39 4.80 20.24
C GLN A 243 5.94 5.28 20.47
N THR A 244 4.98 4.65 19.80
CA THR A 244 3.56 4.99 19.93
C THR A 244 2.70 3.77 19.75
N ASP A 245 1.62 3.71 20.52
CA ASP A 245 0.54 2.76 20.26
C ASP A 245 -0.07 3.05 18.89
N LEU A 246 -0.54 1.99 18.21
CA LEU A 246 -1.15 2.05 16.89
C LEU A 246 -2.54 1.40 16.87
N PHE A 247 -3.47 2.01 16.15
CA PHE A 247 -4.62 1.30 15.58
C PHE A 247 -4.24 0.77 14.21
N ALA A 248 -4.48 -0.50 13.93
CA ALA A 248 -4.13 -1.16 12.67
C ALA A 248 -5.37 -1.80 12.01
N GLU A 249 -5.75 -1.28 10.84
CA GLU A 249 -6.64 -1.96 9.90
C GLU A 249 -5.76 -2.71 8.91
N THR A 250 -5.84 -4.03 8.91
CA THR A 250 -4.95 -4.87 8.09
C THR A 250 -5.66 -6.13 7.60
N TRP A 251 -6.98 -6.04 7.39
CA TRP A 251 -7.86 -7.15 6.96
C TRP A 251 -7.85 -8.33 7.93
N LEU A 252 -8.74 -8.27 8.92
CA LEU A 252 -8.82 -9.23 10.03
C LEU A 252 -9.46 -10.59 9.68
N ASN A 253 -9.78 -10.86 8.43
CA ASN A 253 -10.65 -12.00 8.07
C ASN A 253 -9.89 -13.16 7.43
N GLY A 254 -8.56 -13.00 7.32
CA GLY A 254 -7.68 -14.06 6.87
C GLY A 254 -7.46 -15.13 7.94
N ARG A 255 -7.03 -16.32 7.50
CA ARG A 255 -6.53 -17.36 8.39
C ARG A 255 -5.35 -16.81 9.21
N GLY A 256 -5.31 -17.17 10.49
CA GLY A 256 -4.17 -16.88 11.35
C GLY A 256 -4.13 -15.45 11.87
N ARG A 257 -5.27 -14.75 11.87
CA ARG A 257 -5.42 -13.41 12.45
C ARG A 257 -4.78 -13.35 13.84
N LEU A 258 -3.89 -12.38 14.04
CA LEU A 258 -3.31 -12.09 15.35
C LEU A 258 -4.26 -11.21 16.18
N PRO A 259 -4.35 -11.40 17.51
CA PRO A 259 -5.10 -10.50 18.38
C PRO A 259 -4.41 -9.14 18.50
N SER A 260 -5.10 -8.14 19.07
CA SER A 260 -4.47 -6.91 19.54
C SER A 260 -3.28 -7.23 20.44
N ASP A 261 -2.13 -6.60 20.18
CA ASP A 261 -0.97 -6.69 21.08
C ASP A 261 -1.10 -5.60 22.15
N CYS A 262 -1.00 -6.03 23.40
CA CYS A 262 -1.28 -5.23 24.57
C CYS A 262 -0.18 -5.29 25.62
N LYS A 263 1.06 -5.56 25.19
CA LYS A 263 2.25 -5.54 26.03
C LYS A 263 2.66 -4.09 26.35
N GLN A 264 3.86 -3.66 25.95
CA GLN A 264 4.38 -2.33 26.30
C GLN A 264 3.86 -1.24 25.38
N ILE A 265 4.13 -1.35 24.08
CA ILE A 265 3.61 -0.43 23.04
C ILE A 265 2.56 -1.20 22.26
N LYS A 266 1.32 -0.72 22.33
CA LYS A 266 0.15 -1.52 21.95
C LYS A 266 -0.17 -1.38 20.47
N VAL A 267 -0.59 -2.48 19.86
CA VAL A 267 -1.11 -2.49 18.49
C VAL A 267 -2.50 -3.09 18.50
N TYR A 268 -3.50 -2.22 18.43
CA TYR A 268 -4.90 -2.58 18.45
C TYR A 268 -5.40 -2.88 17.04
N ASN A 269 -6.14 -3.97 16.89
CA ASN A 269 -6.84 -4.27 15.64
C ASN A 269 -8.09 -3.38 15.51
N VAL A 270 -8.27 -2.73 14.35
CA VAL A 270 -9.50 -1.98 14.03
C VAL A 270 -10.60 -2.97 13.64
N ILE A 271 -11.73 -2.95 14.36
CA ILE A 271 -12.89 -3.82 14.07
C ILE A 271 -13.85 -3.15 13.10
N SER A 272 -14.04 -1.84 13.23
CA SER A 272 -14.94 -1.08 12.36
C SER A 272 -14.44 0.33 12.09
N ILE A 273 -14.86 0.84 10.94
CA ILE A 273 -14.45 2.11 10.39
C ILE A 273 -15.70 2.96 10.16
N ASN A 274 -15.65 4.23 10.53
CA ASN A 274 -16.67 5.23 10.24
C ASN A 274 -16.05 6.39 9.45
N LEU A 275 -16.53 6.60 8.22
CA LEU A 275 -16.12 7.71 7.36
C LEU A 275 -17.23 8.77 7.35
N ALA A 276 -17.29 9.55 8.42
CA ALA A 276 -18.24 10.65 8.61
C ALA A 276 -18.44 11.57 7.39
N PRO A 277 -17.40 11.96 6.61
CA PRO A 277 -17.57 12.82 5.42
C PRO A 277 -18.52 12.27 4.34
N VAL A 278 -18.81 10.97 4.36
CA VAL A 278 -19.73 10.30 3.43
C VAL A 278 -20.82 9.51 4.17
N ASN A 279 -20.95 9.69 5.49
CA ASN A 279 -21.91 9.01 6.35
C ASN A 279 -21.98 7.49 6.12
N ILE A 280 -20.82 6.85 6.16
CA ILE A 280 -20.67 5.41 5.93
C ILE A 280 -19.89 4.79 7.08
N ASP A 281 -20.39 3.68 7.60
CA ASP A 281 -19.63 2.77 8.44
C ASP A 281 -19.57 1.37 7.83
N PHE A 282 -18.52 0.63 8.16
CA PHE A 282 -18.36 -0.77 7.79
C PHE A 282 -17.36 -1.47 8.71
N LYS A 283 -17.46 -2.80 8.76
CA LYS A 283 -16.53 -3.63 9.52
C LYS A 283 -15.25 -3.88 8.72
N SER A 284 -14.15 -4.22 9.40
CA SER A 284 -12.91 -4.70 8.77
C SER A 284 -13.13 -5.91 7.84
N SER A 285 -14.23 -6.67 8.04
CA SER A 285 -14.69 -7.71 7.09
C SER A 285 -15.05 -7.25 5.69
N ARG A 286 -15.24 -5.94 5.51
CA ARG A 286 -15.47 -5.30 4.21
C ARG A 286 -14.27 -4.49 3.75
N ASP A 287 -13.09 -4.65 4.37
CA ASP A 287 -11.93 -3.83 4.07
C ASP A 287 -10.65 -4.67 3.86
N HIS A 288 -9.97 -4.42 2.74
CA HIS A 288 -8.69 -5.03 2.36
C HIS A 288 -7.51 -4.05 2.48
N SER A 289 -7.76 -2.81 2.88
CA SER A 289 -6.72 -1.83 3.15
C SER A 289 -5.75 -2.32 4.22
N LYS A 290 -4.53 -1.78 4.16
CA LYS A 290 -3.55 -1.96 5.24
C LYS A 290 -3.03 -0.59 5.63
N TRP A 291 -3.51 -0.08 6.75
CA TRP A 291 -3.02 1.16 7.33
C TRP A 291 -2.96 1.05 8.85
N ALA A 292 -2.06 1.83 9.43
CA ALA A 292 -1.98 2.00 10.87
C ALA A 292 -1.88 3.49 11.21
N VAL A 293 -2.43 3.88 12.35
CA VAL A 293 -2.44 5.27 12.81
C VAL A 293 -2.10 5.33 14.29
N ALA A 294 -1.30 6.32 14.69
CA ALA A 294 -1.01 6.55 16.10
C ALA A 294 -2.30 6.78 16.90
N VAL A 295 -2.40 6.12 18.07
CA VAL A 295 -3.58 6.22 18.96
C VAL A 295 -3.73 7.65 19.50
N GLU A 296 -2.63 8.24 19.92
CA GLU A 296 -2.57 9.58 20.51
C GLU A 296 -1.80 10.56 19.62
N GLY A 297 -2.33 11.77 19.48
CA GLY A 297 -1.68 12.85 18.74
C GLY A 297 -0.76 13.69 19.62
N LYS A 298 0.27 13.10 20.22
CA LYS A 298 1.32 13.86 20.93
C LYS A 298 2.11 14.69 19.92
N ALA A 299 2.61 15.88 20.30
CA ALA A 299 3.05 16.96 19.41
C ALA A 299 3.83 16.56 18.12
N ASN A 300 4.64 15.48 18.17
CA ASN A 300 5.39 14.94 17.02
C ASN A 300 5.14 13.43 16.77
N ARG A 301 3.99 12.87 17.17
CA ARG A 301 3.63 11.45 16.99
C ARG A 301 2.33 11.26 16.22
N THR A 302 2.04 12.14 15.25
CA THR A 302 0.87 12.03 14.38
C THR A 302 1.15 11.13 13.17
N TRP A 303 1.52 9.87 13.45
CA TRP A 303 1.91 8.90 12.44
C TRP A 303 0.71 8.30 11.72
N THR A 304 0.76 8.31 10.40
CA THR A 304 -0.06 7.45 9.53
C THR A 304 0.86 6.58 8.71
N CYS A 305 0.61 5.27 8.73
CA CYS A 305 1.30 4.24 7.98
C CYS A 305 0.35 3.61 6.96
N ILE A 306 0.78 3.44 5.71
CA ILE A 306 0.02 2.75 4.67
C ILE A 306 0.96 1.72 4.05
N GLY A 307 0.52 0.47 3.93
CA GLY A 307 1.38 -0.62 3.55
C GLY A 307 0.65 -1.78 2.89
N ASP A 308 1.28 -2.93 3.00
CA ASP A 308 0.89 -4.10 2.22
C ASP A 308 0.49 -5.31 3.07
N ILE A 309 0.94 -5.39 4.32
CA ILE A 309 0.94 -6.65 5.08
C ILE A 309 -0.17 -6.74 6.12
N ASN A 310 -0.77 -7.91 6.24
CA ASN A 310 -1.79 -8.19 7.25
C ASN A 310 -1.15 -8.54 8.60
N ARG A 311 -1.84 -8.28 9.71
CA ARG A 311 -1.51 -8.84 11.02
C ARG A 311 -2.06 -10.27 11.15
N ALA A 312 -1.33 -11.23 10.58
CA ALA A 312 -1.65 -12.66 10.65
C ALA A 312 -0.38 -13.52 10.69
N ASP A 313 -0.43 -14.67 11.37
CA ASP A 313 0.68 -15.63 11.48
C ASP A 313 1.18 -16.12 10.10
N THR A 314 0.26 -16.27 9.14
CA THR A 314 0.54 -16.64 7.75
C THR A 314 1.44 -15.62 7.05
N GLN A 315 1.51 -14.39 7.58
CA GLN A 315 2.37 -13.33 7.05
C GLN A 315 3.75 -13.29 7.73
N TYR A 316 4.05 -14.13 8.73
CA TYR A 316 5.40 -14.23 9.29
C TYR A 316 6.41 -14.66 8.23
N ILE A 317 6.01 -15.63 7.40
CA ILE A 317 6.85 -16.21 6.34
C ILE A 317 6.75 -15.48 4.99
N ARG A 318 6.35 -14.21 4.99
CA ARG A 318 6.21 -13.39 3.78
C ARG A 318 6.91 -12.06 3.94
N GLY A 319 7.52 -11.59 2.87
CA GLY A 319 8.01 -10.21 2.80
C GLY A 319 6.85 -9.21 2.78
N GLY A 320 7.15 -7.96 3.09
CA GLY A 320 6.21 -6.85 3.02
C GLY A 320 6.62 -5.70 3.91
N GLY A 321 5.89 -4.60 3.80
CA GLY A 321 6.25 -3.38 4.52
C GLY A 321 5.10 -2.40 4.69
N THR A 322 5.43 -1.28 5.32
CA THR A 322 4.56 -0.12 5.44
C THR A 322 5.40 1.16 5.38
N VAL A 323 4.82 2.21 4.82
CA VAL A 323 5.43 3.54 4.79
C VAL A 323 4.64 4.45 5.71
N CYS A 324 5.32 5.03 6.69
CA CYS A 324 4.76 5.97 7.63
C CYS A 324 5.26 7.39 7.39
N PHE A 325 4.44 8.37 7.73
CA PHE A 325 4.79 9.77 7.69
C PHE A 325 4.01 10.55 8.74
N ASN A 326 4.56 11.69 9.14
CA ASN A 326 4.03 12.51 10.21
C ASN A 326 3.28 13.69 9.59
N ASN A 327 1.96 13.55 9.48
CA ASN A 327 1.11 14.61 8.95
C ASN A 327 -0.16 14.70 9.78
N ARG A 328 -0.27 15.74 10.59
CA ARG A 328 -1.38 15.93 11.54
C ARG A 328 -2.75 15.89 10.89
N ASN A 329 -2.90 16.43 9.68
CA ASN A 329 -4.18 16.46 8.99
C ASN A 329 -4.55 15.06 8.46
N VAL A 330 -3.60 14.34 7.87
CA VAL A 330 -3.83 12.95 7.44
C VAL A 330 -4.14 12.06 8.65
N TRP A 331 -3.30 12.16 9.69
CA TRP A 331 -3.47 11.42 10.95
C TRP A 331 -4.85 11.66 11.56
N ASN A 332 -5.29 12.91 11.67
CA ASN A 332 -6.60 13.25 12.24
C ASN A 332 -7.75 12.60 11.47
N ASN A 333 -7.65 12.51 10.14
CA ASN A 333 -8.67 11.88 9.30
C ASN A 333 -8.70 10.35 9.46
N TYR A 334 -7.55 9.68 9.51
CA TYR A 334 -7.48 8.24 9.79
C TYR A 334 -7.86 7.90 11.23
N ARG A 335 -7.42 8.72 12.19
CA ARG A 335 -7.71 8.51 13.61
C ARG A 335 -9.19 8.62 13.91
N LYS A 336 -9.88 9.59 13.32
CA LYS A 336 -11.35 9.74 13.42
C LYS A 336 -12.10 8.63 12.70
N ALA A 337 -11.47 7.97 11.72
CA ALA A 337 -12.09 6.87 11.00
C ALA A 337 -12.20 5.59 11.83
N VAL A 338 -11.38 5.42 12.87
CA VAL A 338 -11.46 4.28 13.80
C VAL A 338 -12.73 4.40 14.65
N ASN A 339 -13.69 3.51 14.40
CA ASN A 339 -14.97 3.49 15.11
C ASN A 339 -14.94 2.50 16.29
N ASP A 340 -14.39 1.31 16.08
CA ASP A 340 -14.27 0.28 17.12
C ASP A 340 -12.97 -0.52 16.97
N VAL A 341 -12.47 -1.06 18.08
CA VAL A 341 -11.18 -1.75 18.15
C VAL A 341 -11.27 -3.01 19.00
N GLU A 342 -10.49 -4.02 18.66
CA GLU A 342 -10.42 -5.24 19.44
C GLU A 342 -9.80 -4.95 20.81
N PRO A 343 -10.52 -5.22 21.91
CA PRO A 343 -10.01 -5.00 23.24
C PRO A 343 -8.85 -5.95 23.55
N CYS A 344 -7.96 -5.49 24.42
CA CYS A 344 -6.97 -6.37 25.03
C CYS A 344 -7.69 -7.46 25.82
N SER A 345 -7.29 -8.73 25.64
CA SER A 345 -7.78 -9.81 26.49
C SER A 345 -7.52 -9.48 27.96
N LYS A 346 -8.54 -9.66 28.82
CA LYS A 346 -8.37 -9.47 30.27
C LYS A 346 -7.31 -10.45 30.76
N GLN A 347 -6.17 -9.95 31.25
CA GLN A 347 -5.22 -10.78 31.97
C GLN A 347 -5.86 -11.14 33.32
N TYR A 348 -6.38 -12.35 33.44
CA TYR A 348 -6.69 -12.89 34.77
C TYR A 348 -5.37 -13.10 35.48
N LYS A 349 -5.07 -12.27 36.50
CA LYS A 349 -4.02 -12.61 37.45
C LYS A 349 -4.48 -13.88 38.15
N THR A 350 -3.81 -14.99 37.87
CA THR A 350 -3.93 -16.19 38.68
C THR A 350 -3.48 -15.80 40.09
N ILE A 351 -4.44 -15.59 40.99
CA ILE A 351 -4.15 -15.53 42.42
C ILE A 351 -3.84 -16.97 42.78
N LEU A 352 -2.55 -17.29 42.90
CA LEU A 352 -2.12 -18.51 43.58
C LEU A 352 -2.55 -18.33 45.04
N VAL A 353 -3.60 -19.08 45.44
CA VAL A 353 -4.07 -19.18 46.82
C VAL A 353 -3.21 -20.20 47.55
#